data_AF-A0A257KMS0-F1
#
_entry.id   AF-A0A257KMS0-F1
#
_cell.length_a   1.000
_cell.length_b   1.000
_cell.length_c   1.000
_cell.angle_alpha   90.00
_cell.angle_beta   90.00
_cell.angle_gamma   90.00
#
_symmetry.space_group_name_H-M   'P 1'
#
loop_
_entity.id
_entity.type
_entity.pdbx_description
1 polymer ?
#
loop_
_entity_poly.entity_id
_entity_poly.type
_entity_poly.pdbx_seq_one_letter_code
_entity_poly.pdbx_strand_id
1 'polypeptide(L)' 'MSSTLDNLVRMANQIAMNLKHEADPVGAMAEHIRLFWDPRMKQIIFAHDGTGLSPDAAKAIDALKASA' A
#
# COMPACT_ATOMS: atom_id res chain seq x y z
N MET A 1 -2.52 -21.45 4.77
CA MET A 1 -2.85 -20.32 5.65
C MET A 1 -2.10 -19.11 5.13
N SER A 2 -2.79 -18.03 4.75
CA SER A 2 -2.16 -16.79 4.26
C SER A 2 -1.55 -16.04 5.43
N SER A 3 -0.33 -15.52 5.32
CA SER A 3 0.28 -14.70 6.36
C SER A 3 -0.39 -13.32 6.44
N THR A 4 -0.13 -12.57 7.51
CA THR A 4 -0.54 -11.17 7.61
C THR A 4 0.04 -10.34 6.48
N LEU A 5 1.32 -10.56 6.12
CA LEU A 5 2.00 -9.85 5.05
C LEU A 5 1.32 -10.11 3.69
N ASP A 6 1.04 -11.38 3.37
CA ASP A 6 0.36 -11.76 2.11
C ASP A 6 -1.00 -11.06 1.97
N ASN A 7 -1.73 -10.93 3.08
CA ASN A 7 -3.00 -10.21 3.11
C ASN A 7 -2.82 -8.71 2.87
N LEU A 8 -1.81 -8.09 3.47
CA LEU A 8 -1.52 -6.66 3.26
C LEU A 8 -1.10 -6.37 1.82
N VAL A 9 -0.25 -7.23 1.23
CA VAL A 9 0.15 -7.12 -0.19
C VAL A 9 -1.08 -7.22 -1.09
N ARG A 10 -1.96 -8.21 -0.85
CA ARG A 10 -3.21 -8.35 -1.59
C ARG A 10 -4.11 -7.12 -1.44
N MET A 11 -4.29 -6.61 -0.23
CA MET A 11 -5.12 -5.43 0.03
C MET A 11 -4.55 -4.18 -0.64
N ALA A 12 -3.25 -3.95 -0.56
CA ALA A 12 -2.57 -2.84 -1.23
C ALA A 12 -2.82 -2.87 -2.74
N ASN A 13 -2.71 -4.05 -3.36
CA ASN A 13 -2.99 -4.22 -4.79
C ASN A 13 -4.46 -3.99 -5.15
N GLN A 14 -5.39 -4.40 -4.28
CA GLN A 14 -6.82 -4.14 -4.48
C GLN A 14 -7.16 -2.66 -4.36
N ILE A 15 -6.56 -1.95 -3.40
CA ILE A 15 -6.70 -0.49 -3.26
C ILE A 15 -6.16 0.21 -4.52
N ALA A 16 -4.96 -0.16 -4.96
CA ALA A 16 -4.36 0.37 -6.18
C ALA A 16 -5.28 0.19 -7.40
N MET A 17 -5.84 -1.01 -7.57
CA MET A 17 -6.77 -1.31 -8.66
C MET A 17 -8.05 -0.46 -8.58
N ASN A 18 -8.62 -0.32 -7.39
CA ASN A 18 -9.86 0.42 -7.20
C ASN A 18 -9.68 1.92 -7.46
N LEU A 19 -8.49 2.47 -7.19
CA LEU A 19 -8.19 3.91 -7.35
C LEU A 19 -7.62 4.28 -8.72
N LYS A 20 -7.53 3.34 -9.68
CA LYS A 20 -7.00 3.62 -11.03
C LYS A 20 -7.72 4.73 -11.81
N HIS A 21 -8.95 5.05 -11.43
CA HIS A 21 -9.75 6.08 -12.08
C HIS A 21 -9.49 7.49 -11.53
N GLU A 22 -8.73 7.61 -10.44
CA GLU A 22 -8.33 8.90 -9.86
C GLU A 22 -7.34 9.63 -10.78
N ALA A 23 -7.31 10.96 -10.68
CA ALA A 23 -6.35 11.78 -11.42
C ALA A 23 -4.90 11.51 -10.99
N ASP A 24 -4.70 11.18 -9.71
CA ASP A 24 -3.43 10.69 -9.14
C ASP A 24 -3.69 9.41 -8.31
N PRO A 25 -3.68 8.22 -8.96
CA PRO A 25 -3.95 6.95 -8.27
C PRO A 25 -2.94 6.63 -7.16
N VAL A 26 -1.67 7.01 -7.34
CA VAL A 26 -0.59 6.71 -6.38
C VAL A 26 -0.76 7.58 -5.13
N GLY A 27 -0.99 8.89 -5.31
CA GLY A 27 -1.27 9.81 -4.21
C GLY A 27 -2.55 9.44 -3.45
N ALA A 28 -3.63 9.14 -4.17
CA ALA A 28 -4.89 8.72 -3.57
C ALA A 28 -4.74 7.43 -2.73
N MET A 29 -3.97 6.46 -3.23
CA MET A 29 -3.68 5.24 -2.50
C MET A 29 -2.84 5.48 -1.26
N ALA A 30 -1.78 6.28 -1.37
CA ALA A 30 -0.92 6.64 -0.25
C ALA A 30 -1.77 7.28 0.87
N GLU A 31 -2.62 8.24 0.53
CA GLU A 31 -3.53 8.88 1.47
C GLU A 31 -4.53 7.89 2.10
N HIS A 32 -5.10 6.98 1.30
CA HIS A 32 -5.98 5.94 1.82
C HIS A 32 -5.29 5.06 2.88
N ILE A 33 -4.08 4.57 2.60
CA ILE A 33 -3.32 3.77 3.57
C ILE A 33 -2.99 4.62 4.80
N ARG A 34 -2.58 5.88 4.63
CA ARG A 34 -2.29 6.79 5.74
C ARG A 34 -3.48 6.96 6.68
N LEU A 35 -4.68 7.15 6.13
CA LEU A 35 -5.90 7.38 6.90
C LEU A 35 -6.47 6.11 7.56
N PHE A 36 -6.46 4.99 6.85
CA PHE A 36 -7.27 3.83 7.24
C PHE A 36 -6.47 2.64 7.79
N TRP A 37 -5.16 2.55 7.52
CA TRP A 37 -4.37 1.45 8.07
C TRP A 37 -3.89 1.74 9.49
N ASP A 38 -3.98 0.73 10.34
CA ASP A 38 -3.40 0.75 11.67
C ASP A 38 -1.86 0.93 11.59
N PRO A 39 -1.23 1.63 12.56
CA PRO A 39 0.23 1.80 12.60
C PRO A 39 1.02 0.49 12.43
N ARG A 40 0.56 -0.63 13.00
CA ARG A 40 1.23 -1.93 12.88
C ARG A 40 1.16 -2.47 11.44
N MET A 41 0.04 -2.27 10.73
CA MET A 41 -0.07 -2.68 9.33
C MET A 41 0.93 -1.93 8.45
N LYS A 42 1.06 -0.61 8.69
CA LYS A 42 2.04 0.25 8.00
C LYS A 42 3.46 -0.21 8.27
N GLN A 43 3.81 -0.50 9.52
CA GLN A 43 5.14 -1.03 9.87
C GLN A 43 5.47 -2.34 9.15
N ILE A 44 4.51 -3.27 9.08
CA ILE A 44 4.71 -4.55 8.39
C ILE A 44 4.98 -4.32 6.90
N ILE A 45 4.17 -3.51 6.23
CA ILE A 45 4.34 -3.29 4.78
C ILE A 45 5.56 -2.40 4.48
N PHE A 46 5.97 -1.53 5.40
CA PHE A 46 7.16 -0.71 5.22
C PHE A 46 8.45 -1.53 5.34
N ALA A 47 8.45 -2.56 6.21
CA ALA A 47 9.55 -3.50 6.33
C ALA A 47 9.63 -4.52 5.18
N HIS A 48 8.58 -4.60 4.35
CA HIS A 48 8.53 -5.50 3.20
C HIS A 48 9.41 -5.01 2.05
N ASP A 49 9.96 -5.96 1.28
CA ASP A 49 10.83 -5.70 0.12
C ASP A 49 10.06 -5.32 -1.16
N GLY A 50 8.73 -5.33 -1.10
CA GLY A 50 7.84 -5.00 -2.20
C GLY A 50 7.48 -6.17 -3.11
N THR A 51 7.97 -7.38 -2.83
CA THR A 51 7.61 -8.59 -3.58
C THR A 51 6.10 -8.79 -3.61
N GLY A 52 5.53 -8.93 -4.81
CA GLY A 52 4.10 -9.14 -5.01
C GLY A 52 3.24 -7.87 -4.99
N LEU A 53 3.80 -6.69 -4.70
CA LEU A 53 3.09 -5.43 -4.90
C LEU A 53 3.00 -5.09 -6.40
N SER A 54 1.87 -4.51 -6.80
CA SER A 54 1.73 -3.89 -8.12
C SER A 54 2.64 -2.66 -8.22
N PRO A 55 2.96 -2.19 -9.45
CA PRO A 55 3.80 -1.00 -9.63
C PRO A 55 3.26 0.24 -8.91
N ASP A 56 1.94 0.45 -8.94
CA ASP A 56 1.31 1.60 -8.28
C ASP A 56 1.32 1.45 -6.76
N ALA A 57 1.11 0.23 -6.26
CA ALA A 57 1.18 -0.06 -4.84
C ALA A 57 2.58 0.14 -4.27
N ALA A 58 3.61 -0.33 -4.98
CA ALA A 58 5.01 -0.13 -4.58
C ALA A 58 5.35 1.37 -4.48
N LYS A 59 5.00 2.15 -5.52
CA LYS A 59 5.20 3.61 -5.52
C LYS A 59 4.47 4.32 -4.37
N ALA A 60 3.23 3.95 -4.09
CA ALA A 60 2.45 4.56 -3.02
C ALA A 60 3.06 4.26 -1.64
N ILE A 61 3.52 3.02 -1.42
CA ILE A 61 4.21 2.63 -0.19
C ILE A 61 5.54 3.39 -0.04
N ASP A 62 6.31 3.54 -1.11
CA ASP A 62 7.57 4.29 -1.08
C ASP A 62 7.35 5.78 -0.79
N ALA A 63 6.31 6.39 -1.37
CA ALA A 63 5.91 7.76 -1.06
C ALA A 63 5.51 7.94 0.42
N LEU A 64 4.84 6.95 1.00
CA LEU A 64 4.50 6.96 2.43
C LEU A 64 5.73 6.81 3.33
N LYS A 65 6.69 5.96 2.97
CA LYS A 65 7.95 5.83 3.72
C LYS A 65 8.74 7.14 3.74
N ALA A 66 8.72 7.90 2.66
CA ALA A 66 9.42 9.18 2.56
C ALA A 66 8.77 10.32 3.35
N SER A 67 7.51 10.15 3.76
CA SER A 67 6.71 11.17 4.48
C SER A 67 6.42 10.82 5.94
N ALA A 68 6.92 9.67 6.42
CA ALA A 68 6.83 9.20 7.80
C ALA A 68 8.10 9.50 8.59
#